data_AF-R9M5X7-F1
#
_entry.id   AF-R9M5X7-F1
#
_cell.length_a   1.000
_cell.length_b   1.000
_cell.length_c   1.000
_cell.angle_alpha   90.00
_cell.angle_beta   90.00
_cell.angle_gamma   90.00
#
_symmetry.space_group_name_H-M   'P 1'
#
loop_
_entity.id
_entity.type
_entity.pdbx_description
1 polymer ?
#
loop_
_entity_poly.entity_id
_entity_poly.type
_entity_poly.pdbx_seq_one_letter_code
_entity_poly.pdbx_strand_id
1 'polypeptide(L)' 'MILRLVLDLTVSEIGEALRLSRSAVQRRRTKSLNVLRTKLTARKGG' A
#
# COMPACT_ATOMS: atom_id res chain seq x y z
N MET A 1 -2.03 1.39 -3.28
CA MET A 1 -0.67 1.94 -3.08
C MET A 1 -0.30 2.90 -4.20
N ILE A 2 -0.50 2.56 -5.48
CA ILE A 2 -0.41 3.52 -6.60
C ILE A 2 -1.23 4.78 -6.30
N LEU A 3 -2.46 4.61 -5.82
CA LEU A 3 -3.33 5.73 -5.40
C LEU A 3 -2.70 6.70 -4.38
N ARG A 4 -1.86 6.24 -3.43
CA ARG A 4 -1.18 7.16 -2.50
C ARG A 4 0.17 7.65 -3.02
N LEU A 5 0.90 6.82 -3.76
CA LEU A 5 2.25 7.15 -4.20
C LEU A 5 2.30 7.97 -5.49
N VAL A 6 1.27 7.85 -6.33
CA VAL A 6 1.19 8.47 -7.66
C VAL A 6 0.11 9.53 -7.71
N LEU A 7 -1.01 9.33 -7.01
CA LEU A 7 -2.14 10.27 -6.99
C LEU A 7 -2.24 11.07 -5.68
N ASP A 8 -1.25 10.94 -4.79
CA ASP A 8 -1.16 11.58 -3.46
C ASP A 8 -2.38 11.41 -2.51
N LEU A 9 -3.30 10.49 -2.84
CA LEU A 9 -4.53 10.29 -2.08
C LEU A 9 -4.27 9.80 -0.66
N THR A 10 -4.96 10.37 0.31
CA THR A 10 -4.97 9.99 1.72
C THR A 10 -5.65 8.64 1.96
N VAL A 11 -5.40 8.06 3.13
CA VAL A 11 -6.04 6.78 3.52
C VAL A 11 -7.56 6.91 3.55
N SER A 12 -8.07 8.11 3.90
CA SER A 12 -9.51 8.39 3.89
C SER A 12 -10.05 8.45 2.47
N GLU A 13 -9.44 9.22 1.57
CA GLU A 13 -9.86 9.31 0.14
C GLU A 13 -9.76 7.95 -0.56
N ILE A 14 -8.77 7.13 -0.23
CA ILE A 14 -8.66 5.75 -0.73
C ILE A 14 -9.78 4.87 -0.19
N GLY A 15 -10.13 5.04 1.10
CA GLY A 15 -11.24 4.34 1.72
C GLY A 15 -12.57 4.66 1.04
N GLU A 16 -12.82 5.95 0.77
CA GLU A 16 -14.02 6.40 0.06
C GLU A 16 -14.04 5.89 -1.38
N ALA A 17 -12.96 6.11 -2.15
CA ALA A 17 -12.87 5.71 -3.55
C ALA A 17 -12.99 4.20 -3.76
N LEU A 18 -12.51 3.39 -2.80
CA LEU A 18 -12.57 1.92 -2.88
C LEU A 18 -13.69 1.30 -2.03
N ARG A 19 -14.52 2.12 -1.36
CA ARG A 19 -15.53 1.68 -0.39
C ARG A 19 -14.96 0.73 0.67
N LEU A 20 -13.76 1.04 1.15
CA LEU A 20 -13.03 0.29 2.16
C LEU A 20 -13.00 1.06 3.48
N SER A 21 -13.08 0.32 4.59
CA SER A 21 -12.78 0.89 5.89
C SER A 21 -11.30 1.31 5.99
N ARG A 22 -11.01 2.29 6.85
CA ARG A 22 -9.63 2.73 7.13
C ARG A 22 -8.71 1.56 7.50
N SER A 23 -9.19 0.61 8.30
CA SER A 23 -8.44 -0.58 8.70
C SER A 23 -8.15 -1.52 7.53
N ALA A 24 -9.10 -1.71 6.60
CA ALA A 24 -8.89 -2.49 5.38
C ALA A 24 -7.84 -1.85 4.46
N VAL A 25 -7.88 -0.51 4.33
CA VAL A 25 -6.87 0.25 3.57
C VAL A 25 -5.48 0.10 4.19
N GLN A 26 -5.36 0.26 5.52
CA GLN A 26 -4.10 0.07 6.23
C GLN A 26 -3.55 -1.35 6.09
N ARG A 27 -4.40 -2.37 6.28
CA ARG A 27 -4.00 -3.79 6.13
C ARG A 27 -3.48 -4.08 4.73
N ARG A 28 -4.18 -3.60 3.70
CA ARG A 28 -3.76 -3.75 2.30
C ARG A 28 -2.43 -3.02 2.04
N ARG A 29 -2.24 -1.81 2.58
CA ARG A 29 -0.98 -1.06 2.50
C ARG A 29 0.18 -1.83 3.12
N THR A 30 0.03 -2.32 4.35
CA THR A 30 1.07 -3.09 5.04
C THR A 30 1.43 -4.35 4.25
N LYS A 31 0.43 -5.09 3.74
CA LYS A 31 0.67 -6.28 2.91
C LYS A 31 1.48 -5.93 1.65
N SER A 32 1.11 -4.88 0.93
CA SER A 32 1.84 -4.46 -0.29
C SER A 32 3.28 -4.02 0.02
N LEU A 33 3.50 -3.27 1.10
CA LEU A 33 4.84 -2.84 1.50
C LEU A 33 5.72 -4.02 1.93
N ASN A 34 5.16 -5.00 2.64
CA ASN A 34 5.89 -6.22 3.01
C ASN A 34 6.33 -7.00 1.76
N VAL A 35 5.43 -7.19 0.79
CA VAL A 35 5.78 -7.84 -0.49
C VAL A 35 6.89 -7.08 -1.21
N LEU A 36 6.82 -5.75 -1.25
CA LEU A 36 7.85 -4.93 -1.88
C LEU A 36 9.20 -5.04 -1.15
N ARG A 37 9.18 -4.99 0.19
CA ARG A 37 10.37 -5.19 1.03
C ARG A 37 11.00 -6.55 0.76
N THR A 38 10.22 -7.63 0.75
CA THR A 38 10.71 -8.98 0.44
C THR A 38 11.36 -9.03 -0.94
N LYS A 39 10.73 -8.45 -1.97
CA LYS A 39 11.29 -8.40 -3.33
C LYS A 39 12.59 -7.60 -3.40
N LEU A 40 12.68 -6.50 -2.67
CA LEU A 40 13.88 -5.67 -2.60
C LEU A 40 15.02 -6.38 -1.85
N THR A 41 14.72 -7.03 -0.73
CA THR A 41 15.71 -7.83 0.00
C THR A 41 16.22 -8.98 -0.87
N ALA A 42 15.34 -9.68 -1.59
CA ALA A 42 15.74 -10.73 -2.53
C ALA A 42 16.64 -10.20 -3.67
N ARG A 43 16.48 -8.94 -4.07
CA ARG A 43 17.34 -8.30 -5.09
C ARG A 43 18.64 -7.72 -4.52
N LYS A 44 18.72 -7.42 -3.22
CA LYS A 44 19.93 -6.91 -2.56
C LYS A 44 20.90 -8.00 -2.10
N GLY A 45 20.48 -9.27 -2.09
CA GLY A 45 21.32 -10.42 -1.75
C GLY A 45 21.94 -11.10 -2.96
N GLY A 46 22.66 -10.35 -3.80
CA GLY A 46 23.46 -10.86 -4.92
C GLY A 46 24.90 -10.42 -4.78
#